data_AF-A0A8T7EZ70-F1
#
_entry.id   AF-A0A8T7EZ70-F1
#
_cell.length_a   1.000
_cell.length_b   1.000
_cell.length_c   1.000
_cell.angle_alpha   90.00
_cell.angle_beta   90.00
_cell.angle_gamma   90.00
#
_symmetry.space_group_name_H-M   'P 1'
#
loop_
_entity.id
_entity.type
_entity.pdbx_description
1 polymer ?
#
loop_
_entity_poly.entity_id
_entity_poly.type
_entity_poly.pdbx_seq_one_letter_code
_entity_poly.pdbx_strand_id
1 'polypeptide(L)'
;MRNYQVLDKAVLEPDNVLRLTTVQENPDQPILAMSREGSFVSISASFGPLELALRLQYSELVRRLKNLYPVPGLATTRQVGTGNSYMALGLTKDNRLVMRPSIVADASGHITFNLVASTEVYQTLRKWLDVDSE
;
A
#
# COMPACT_ATOMS: atom_id res chain seq x y z
N MET A 1 12.08 -15.73 -5.18
CA MET A 1 11.30 -14.72 -5.94
C MET A 1 10.02 -14.45 -5.15
N ARG A 2 9.57 -13.20 -4.98
CA ARG A 2 8.33 -12.90 -4.22
C ARG A 2 7.13 -12.92 -5.17
N ASN A 3 6.01 -13.46 -4.72
CA ASN A 3 4.75 -13.45 -5.47
C ASN A 3 3.98 -12.18 -5.14
N TYR A 4 3.80 -11.31 -6.12
CA TYR A 4 3.06 -10.07 -5.96
C TYR A 4 1.64 -10.21 -6.51
N GLN A 5 0.66 -9.76 -5.74
CA GLN A 5 -0.71 -9.66 -6.21
C GLN A 5 -0.98 -8.25 -6.76
N VAL A 6 -1.63 -8.18 -7.91
CA VAL A 6 -1.92 -6.92 -8.59
C VAL A 6 -3.25 -6.35 -8.10
N LEU A 7 -3.25 -5.06 -7.80
CA LEU A 7 -4.44 -4.25 -7.51
C LEU A 7 -4.62 -3.29 -8.69
N ASP A 8 -5.59 -3.56 -9.55
CA ASP A 8 -5.86 -2.83 -10.80
C ASP A 8 -7.22 -2.12 -10.79
N LYS A 9 -7.96 -2.19 -9.68
CA LYS A 9 -9.20 -1.45 -9.45
C LYS A 9 -9.10 -0.59 -8.19
N ALA A 10 -9.48 0.68 -8.31
CA ALA A 10 -9.61 1.61 -7.20
C ALA A 10 -11.04 2.15 -7.14
N VAL A 11 -11.66 2.11 -5.97
CA VAL A 11 -13.01 2.62 -5.73
C VAL A 11 -12.96 3.50 -4.49
N LEU A 12 -13.47 4.73 -4.61
CA LEU A 12 -13.74 5.59 -3.47
C LEU A 12 -15.12 5.23 -2.93
N GLU A 13 -15.15 4.61 -1.76
CA GLU A 13 -16.37 4.28 -1.02
C GLU A 13 -16.87 5.51 -0.24
N PRO A 14 -18.11 5.46 0.30
CA PRO A 14 -18.59 6.46 1.26
C PRO A 14 -17.58 6.65 2.42
N ASP A 15 -17.68 7.79 3.11
CA ASP A 15 -16.78 8.15 4.22
C ASP A 15 -15.29 8.31 3.85
N ASN A 16 -15.01 8.59 2.57
CA ASN A 16 -13.66 8.85 2.05
C ASN A 16 -12.70 7.66 2.20
N VAL A 17 -13.24 6.44 2.16
CA VAL A 17 -12.45 5.20 2.18
C VAL A 17 -12.02 4.85 0.75
N LEU A 18 -10.71 4.81 0.50
CA LEU A 18 -10.16 4.34 -0.76
C LEU A 18 -9.92 2.83 -0.69
N ARG A 19 -10.66 2.07 -1.50
CA ARG A 19 -10.55 0.62 -1.60
C ARG A 19 -9.87 0.22 -2.90
N LEU A 20 -8.81 -0.57 -2.79
CA LEU A 20 -8.07 -1.14 -3.92
C LEU A 20 -8.30 -2.65 -3.96
N THR A 21 -8.64 -3.17 -5.14
CA THR A 21 -8.89 -4.60 -5.39
C THR A 21 -8.30 -5.02 -6.73
N THR A 22 -8.40 -6.31 -7.04
CA THR A 22 -8.25 -6.81 -8.41
C THR A 22 -9.60 -6.73 -9.16
N VAL A 23 -9.57 -6.69 -10.49
CA VAL A 23 -10.74 -6.78 -11.37
C VAL A 23 -11.28 -8.22 -11.42
N GLN A 24 -10.42 -9.23 -11.21
CA GLN A 24 -10.85 -10.63 -11.23
C GLN A 24 -11.68 -10.97 -9.99
N GLU A 25 -12.93 -11.35 -10.18
CA GLU A 25 -13.79 -11.80 -9.08
C GLU A 25 -13.34 -13.15 -8.53
N ASN A 26 -12.63 -13.11 -7.40
CA ASN A 26 -12.26 -14.29 -6.62
C ASN A 26 -12.49 -14.00 -5.12
N PRO A 27 -13.16 -14.88 -4.35
CA PRO A 27 -13.30 -14.70 -2.91
C PRO A 27 -11.97 -14.59 -2.15
N ASP A 28 -10.88 -15.16 -2.66
CA ASP A 28 -9.53 -15.08 -2.06
C ASP A 28 -8.67 -13.96 -2.67
N GLN A 29 -9.29 -12.84 -3.05
CA GLN A 29 -8.57 -11.71 -3.63
C GLN A 29 -8.02 -10.76 -2.56
N PRO A 30 -6.84 -10.13 -2.81
CA PRO A 30 -6.34 -9.12 -1.91
C PRO A 30 -7.21 -7.86 -1.96
N ILE A 31 -7.47 -7.29 -0.79
CA ILE A 31 -8.12 -5.99 -0.65
C ILE A 31 -7.20 -5.08 0.15
N LEU A 32 -7.04 -3.85 -0.30
CA LEU A 32 -6.39 -2.79 0.48
C LEU A 32 -7.39 -1.64 0.66
N ALA A 33 -7.92 -1.47 1.86
CA ALA A 33 -8.78 -0.35 2.22
C ALA A 33 -7.98 0.68 3.02
N MET A 34 -8.19 1.96 2.72
CA MET A 34 -7.49 3.06 3.38
C MET A 34 -8.47 4.18 3.73
N SER A 35 -8.35 4.73 4.92
CA SER A 35 -9.13 5.89 5.36
C SER A 35 -8.22 6.91 6.03
N ARG A 36 -8.54 8.19 5.85
CA ARG A 36 -7.82 9.28 6.52
C ARG A 36 -8.50 9.62 7.85
N GLU A 37 -7.73 9.50 8.92
CA GLU A 37 -8.15 9.77 10.31
C GLU A 37 -7.29 10.89 10.89
N GLY A 38 -7.65 12.14 10.60
CA GLY A 38 -6.88 13.31 11.02
C GLY A 38 -5.45 13.31 10.44
N SER A 39 -4.45 13.13 11.30
CA SER A 39 -3.02 13.08 10.94
C SER A 39 -2.53 11.67 10.56
N PHE A 40 -3.40 10.68 10.54
CA PHE A 40 -3.07 9.30 10.21
C PHE A 40 -3.85 8.79 9.00
N VAL A 41 -3.29 7.76 8.36
CA VAL A 41 -3.98 6.91 7.39
C VAL A 41 -4.13 5.53 8.03
N SER A 42 -5.37 5.13 8.26
CA SER A 42 -5.73 3.77 8.64
C SER A 42 -5.72 2.91 7.39
N ILE A 43 -5.09 1.75 7.46
CA ILE A 43 -4.87 0.83 6.35
C ILE A 43 -5.29 -0.55 6.81
N SER A 44 -6.18 -1.19 6.07
CA SER A 44 -6.50 -2.61 6.19
C SER A 44 -6.09 -3.31 4.90
N ALA A 45 -5.15 -4.24 5.01
CA ALA A 45 -4.79 -5.13 3.92
C ALA A 45 -5.30 -6.53 4.27
N SER A 46 -6.12 -7.14 3.42
CA SER A 46 -6.68 -8.46 3.66
C SER A 46 -6.49 -9.40 2.48
N PHE A 47 -6.40 -10.70 2.77
CA PHE A 47 -6.33 -11.78 1.80
C PHE A 47 -6.93 -13.05 2.43
N GLY A 48 -8.09 -13.47 1.91
CA GLY A 48 -8.86 -14.56 2.52
C GLY A 48 -9.17 -14.26 4.00
N PRO A 49 -8.85 -15.15 4.95
CA PRO A 49 -9.13 -14.96 6.38
C PRO A 49 -8.11 -14.08 7.12
N LEU A 50 -7.06 -13.60 6.44
CA LEU A 50 -5.98 -12.84 7.06
C LEU A 50 -6.15 -11.34 6.80
N GLU A 51 -5.92 -10.53 7.84
CA GLU A 51 -5.91 -9.07 7.78
C GLU A 51 -4.69 -8.50 8.52
N LEU A 52 -4.06 -7.50 7.91
CA LEU A 52 -3.07 -6.64 8.54
C LEU A 52 -3.62 -5.22 8.60
N ALA A 53 -3.89 -4.74 9.81
CA ALA A 53 -4.29 -3.37 10.07
C ALA A 53 -3.06 -2.54 10.48
N LEU A 54 -2.84 -1.41 9.81
CA LEU A 54 -1.78 -0.46 10.09
C LEU A 54 -2.36 0.95 10.26
N ARG A 55 -1.69 1.76 11.07
CA ARG A 55 -1.98 3.19 11.18
C ARG A 55 -0.70 3.96 10.93
N LEU A 56 -0.61 4.60 9.76
CA LEU A 56 0.59 5.29 9.31
C LEU A 56 0.42 6.80 9.45
N GLN A 57 1.50 7.51 9.73
CA GLN A 57 1.48 8.95 9.80
C GLN A 57 1.30 9.53 8.37
N TYR A 58 0.27 10.35 8.16
CA TYR A 58 -0.13 10.84 6.85
C TYR A 58 0.97 11.64 6.15
N SER A 59 1.57 12.62 6.84
CA SER A 59 2.64 13.44 6.28
C SER A 59 3.89 12.63 5.91
N GLU A 60 4.19 11.54 6.64
CA GLU A 60 5.28 10.65 6.31
C GLU A 60 4.96 9.83 5.05
N LEU A 61 3.75 9.26 4.98
CA LEU A 61 3.28 8.53 3.81
C LEU A 61 3.32 9.41 2.55
N VAL A 62 2.74 10.61 2.62
CA VAL A 62 2.72 11.59 1.53
C VAL A 62 4.14 11.99 1.13
N ARG A 63 4.99 12.37 2.10
CA ARG A 63 6.38 12.74 1.83
C ARG A 63 7.14 11.62 1.14
N ARG A 64 6.88 10.37 1.49
CA ARG A 64 7.57 9.20 0.91
C ARG A 64 7.07 8.91 -0.50
N LEU A 65 5.77 9.04 -0.76
CA LEU A 65 5.19 8.91 -2.10
C LEU A 65 5.62 10.03 -3.04
N LYS A 66 5.71 11.28 -2.55
CA LYS A 66 6.17 12.46 -3.31
C LYS A 66 7.62 12.27 -3.79
N ASN A 67 8.47 11.65 -2.96
CA ASN A 67 9.89 11.42 -3.24
C ASN A 67 10.21 10.01 -3.77
N LEU A 68 9.18 9.24 -4.17
CA LEU A 68 9.38 7.90 -4.68
C LEU A 68 9.83 7.96 -6.15
N TYR A 69 10.99 7.38 -6.45
CA TYR A 69 11.51 7.27 -7.81
C TYR A 69 11.64 5.81 -8.24
N PRO A 70 11.53 5.49 -9.54
CA PRO A 70 11.72 4.13 -10.03
C PRO A 70 13.13 3.61 -9.72
N VAL A 71 13.23 2.45 -9.06
CA VAL A 71 14.53 1.83 -8.74
C VAL A 71 14.67 0.47 -9.43
N PRO A 72 15.75 0.21 -10.18
CA PRO A 72 16.02 -1.10 -10.76
C PRO A 72 16.19 -2.17 -9.66
N GLY A 73 15.57 -3.33 -9.86
CA GLY A 73 15.78 -4.49 -9.01
C GLY A 73 15.00 -4.53 -7.69
N LEU A 74 14.17 -3.51 -7.38
CA LEU A 74 13.21 -3.48 -6.24
C LEU A 74 13.74 -3.98 -4.89
N ALA A 75 15.06 -4.01 -4.72
CA ALA A 75 15.73 -4.55 -3.54
C ALA A 75 15.51 -3.65 -2.33
N THR A 76 15.30 -2.35 -2.55
CA THR A 76 15.12 -1.35 -1.51
C THR A 76 13.76 -0.67 -1.60
N THR A 77 12.81 -1.14 -0.80
CA THR A 77 11.57 -0.41 -0.50
C THR A 77 11.81 0.63 0.59
N ARG A 78 11.17 1.80 0.50
CA ARG A 78 11.16 2.82 1.55
C ARG A 78 10.09 2.46 2.60
N GLN A 79 10.42 2.55 3.88
CA GLN A 79 9.48 2.20 4.96
C GLN A 79 8.75 3.45 5.48
N VAL A 80 7.48 3.25 5.85
CA VAL A 80 6.62 4.20 6.59
C VAL A 80 6.02 3.43 7.76
N GLY A 81 6.19 3.94 8.99
CA GLY A 81 5.78 3.24 10.21
C GLY A 81 6.96 2.94 11.15
N THR A 82 6.83 1.90 11.95
CA THR A 82 7.82 1.50 12.95
C THR A 82 8.65 0.29 12.49
N GLY A 83 9.70 -0.07 13.23
CA GLY A 83 10.46 -1.29 12.96
C GLY A 83 9.62 -2.58 13.01
N ASN A 84 8.51 -2.58 13.76
CA ASN A 84 7.68 -3.76 13.98
C ASN A 84 6.40 -3.77 13.15
N SER A 85 5.97 -2.62 12.64
CA SER A 85 4.76 -2.47 11.83
C SER A 85 4.95 -1.33 10.83
N TYR A 86 5.03 -1.67 9.55
CA TYR A 86 5.34 -0.70 8.50
C TYR A 86 4.70 -1.05 7.17
N MET A 87 4.60 -0.04 6.31
CA MET A 87 4.38 -0.23 4.89
C MET A 87 5.66 0.05 4.13
N ALA A 88 6.15 -0.96 3.42
CA ALA A 88 7.27 -0.82 2.50
C ALA A 88 6.76 -0.41 1.10
N LEU A 89 7.27 0.70 0.58
CA LEU A 89 6.87 1.31 -0.68
C LEU A 89 8.01 1.25 -1.71
N GLY A 90 7.69 0.96 -2.96
CA GLY A 90 8.65 1.00 -4.06
C GLY A 90 7.95 1.35 -5.36
N LEU A 91 8.68 1.94 -6.30
CA LEU A 91 8.17 2.24 -7.64
C LEU A 91 8.96 1.42 -8.65
N THR A 92 8.24 0.68 -9.50
CA THR A 92 8.83 -0.04 -10.62
C THR A 92 9.14 0.91 -11.79
N LYS A 93 9.90 0.43 -12.80
CA LYS A 93 10.19 1.22 -14.02
C LYS A 93 8.96 1.52 -14.87
N ASP A 94 7.95 0.66 -14.79
CA ASP A 94 6.64 0.82 -15.45
C ASP A 94 5.64 1.61 -14.60
N ASN A 95 6.10 2.36 -13.60
CA ASN A 95 5.29 3.24 -12.73
C ASN A 95 4.20 2.52 -11.93
N ARG A 96 4.41 1.24 -11.60
CA ARG A 96 3.55 0.50 -10.67
C ARG A 96 4.07 0.64 -9.25
N LEU A 97 3.15 0.90 -8.33
CA LEU A 97 3.48 1.07 -6.92
C LEU A 97 3.50 -0.29 -6.22
N VAL A 98 4.67 -0.67 -5.73
CA VAL A 98 4.84 -1.81 -4.83
C VAL A 98 4.49 -1.36 -3.41
N MET A 99 3.57 -2.09 -2.77
CA MET A 99 3.15 -1.87 -1.40
C MET A 99 3.30 -3.17 -0.60
N ARG A 100 3.95 -3.08 0.55
CA ARG A 100 4.21 -4.23 1.42
C ARG A 100 3.87 -3.90 2.87
N PRO A 101 2.58 -3.88 3.24
CA PRO A 101 2.19 -3.82 4.64
C PRO A 101 2.75 -5.06 5.34
N SER A 102 3.51 -4.81 6.40
CA SER A 102 4.30 -5.82 7.09
C SER A 102 4.15 -5.65 8.60
N ILE A 103 3.93 -6.77 9.29
CA ILE A 103 4.11 -6.87 10.74
C ILE A 103 5.29 -7.81 10.97
N VAL A 104 6.30 -7.32 11.67
CA VAL A 104 7.39 -8.14 12.16
C VAL A 104 6.87 -8.86 13.40
N ALA A 105 7.01 -10.18 13.40
CA ALA A 105 6.68 -11.01 14.54
C ALA A 105 7.88 -11.01 15.50
N ASP A 106 8.36 -12.19 15.89
CA ASP A 106 9.58 -12.33 16.67
C ASP A 106 10.86 -12.00 15.87
N ALA A 107 12.02 -12.36 16.41
CA ALA A 107 13.34 -12.03 15.86
C ALA A 107 13.60 -12.53 14.42
N SER A 108 12.75 -13.37 13.83
CA SER A 108 12.96 -13.90 12.47
C SER A 108 11.72 -13.90 11.57
N GLY A 109 10.51 -13.83 12.15
CA GLY A 109 9.26 -13.90 11.41
C GLY A 109 8.74 -12.55 10.91
N HIS A 110 8.15 -12.53 9.72
CA HIS A 110 7.32 -11.42 9.27
C HIS A 110 6.08 -11.93 8.54
N ILE A 111 4.95 -11.28 8.79
CA ILE A 111 3.74 -11.40 7.97
C ILE A 111 3.75 -10.21 7.02
N THR A 112 3.61 -10.45 5.72
CA THR A 112 3.67 -9.41 4.71
C THR A 112 2.76 -9.73 3.54
N PHE A 113 1.89 -8.79 3.17
CA PHE A 113 1.24 -8.85 1.87
C PHE A 113 2.13 -8.20 0.81
N ASN A 114 2.35 -8.89 -0.31
CA ASN A 114 3.14 -8.37 -1.42
C ASN A 114 2.17 -7.86 -2.48
N LEU A 115 1.91 -6.56 -2.49
CA LEU A 115 0.91 -5.93 -3.35
C LEU A 115 1.60 -5.04 -4.39
N VAL A 116 1.00 -4.96 -5.57
CA VAL A 116 1.41 -4.05 -6.65
C VAL A 116 0.17 -3.35 -7.18
N ALA A 117 0.07 -2.05 -6.97
CA ALA A 117 -0.94 -1.24 -7.63
C ALA A 117 -0.55 -1.00 -9.10
N SER A 118 -1.52 -1.13 -10.00
CA SER A 118 -1.37 -0.69 -11.39
C SER A 118 -1.06 0.80 -11.44
N THR A 119 -0.59 1.28 -12.60
CA THR A 119 -0.26 2.69 -12.78
C THR A 119 -1.49 3.58 -12.53
N GLU A 120 -2.67 3.16 -13.00
CA GLU A 120 -3.95 3.87 -12.85
C GLU A 120 -4.39 3.93 -11.38
N VAL A 121 -4.28 2.80 -10.68
CA VAL A 121 -4.56 2.72 -9.24
C VAL A 121 -3.58 3.59 -8.46
N TYR A 122 -2.31 3.59 -8.84
CA TYR A 122 -1.31 4.44 -8.20
C TYR A 122 -1.62 5.93 -8.37
N GLN A 123 -2.01 6.38 -9.57
CA GLN A 123 -2.42 7.77 -9.78
C GLN A 123 -3.67 8.14 -8.95
N THR A 124 -4.63 7.23 -8.86
CA THR A 124 -5.83 7.42 -8.03
C THR A 124 -5.46 7.57 -6.56
N LEU A 125 -4.54 6.73 -6.06
CA LEU A 125 -4.01 6.82 -4.69
C LEU A 125 -3.30 8.15 -4.44
N ARG A 126 -2.44 8.61 -5.37
CA ARG A 126 -1.75 9.90 -5.24
C ARG A 126 -2.73 11.06 -5.15
N LYS A 127 -3.78 11.05 -5.98
CA LYS A 127 -4.83 12.07 -5.96
C LYS A 127 -5.63 12.04 -4.65
N TRP A 128 -6.03 10.87 -4.17
CA TRP A 128 -6.77 10.74 -2.91
C TRP A 128 -5.95 11.20 -1.69
N LEU A 129 -4.65 10.88 -1.68
CA LEU A 129 -3.72 11.33 -0.63
C LEU A 129 -3.28 12.77 -0.78
N ASP A 130 -3.67 13.46 -1.86
CA ASP A 130 -3.25 14.82 -2.16
C ASP A 130 -1.71 14.97 -2.18
N VAL A 131 -1.02 14.03 -2.85
CA VAL A 131 0.45 13.97 -2.87
C VAL A 131 1.08 15.11 -3.67
N ASP A 132 0.37 15.58 -4.68
CA ASP A 132 0.84 16.55 -5.66
C ASP A 132 0.32 17.97 -5.41
N SER A 133 -0.41 18.20 -4.30
CA SER A 133 -0.68 19.56 -3.82
C SER A 133 0.61 20.22 -3.33
N GLU A 134 0.64 21.56 -3.45
CA GLU A 134 1.83 22.40 -3.22
C GLU A 134 2.39 22.27 -1.79
#